data_AF-A0A6J1QSY4-F1
#
_entry.id   AF-A0A6J1QSY4-F1
#
_cell.length_a   1.000
_cell.length_b   1.000
_cell.length_c   1.000
_cell.angle_alpha   90.00
_cell.angle_beta   90.00
_cell.angle_gamma   90.00
#
_symmetry.space_group_name_H-M   'P 1'
#
loop_
_entity.id
_entity.type
_entity.pdbx_description
1 polymer ?
#
loop_
_entity_poly.entity_id
_entity_poly.type
_entity_poly.pdbx_seq_one_letter_code
_entity_poly.pdbx_strand_id
1 'polypeptide(L)'
;MFHVSLFVTIINYIFVTLKNNVRKYPEWDKARVCPATDVIRARRELTQVEEILKEKRAEQEIKRKYMDEQWEEARKQQLQLRQSFVKFNTLVKENVEKRERAEQKIKEENERQEKYKQEIEELEQKLRYMRDVRDKMQRYVGEYRKYQNYLDRVVNETNEFQSINEIFNRYETLVEARQALSDHQDRNLQMLEDKGTEIHHLTEVKTQVLMGLNNKLAQLQARYDRAKAQELKWETIVSKIKETAATKNLELTQVKACCWNIYQQICKRKEIPVKVSSEDVEQQLIHIKRTILELKRIIKTVKKKVREEKGLPQ
;
A
#
# COMPACT_ATOMS: atom_id res chain seq x y z
N MET A 1 -116.48 36.97 26.89
CA MET A 1 -115.97 37.90 27.93
C MET A 1 -116.74 39.24 28.05
N PHE A 2 -117.78 39.51 27.24
CA PHE A 2 -118.62 40.72 27.41
C PHE A 2 -119.77 40.55 28.42
N HIS A 3 -120.13 39.32 28.81
CA HIS A 3 -121.23 39.04 29.75
C HIS A 3 -120.85 39.13 31.25
N VAL A 4 -119.58 38.94 31.62
CA VAL A 4 -119.12 39.03 33.03
C VAL A 4 -118.94 40.49 33.45
N SER A 5 -118.55 41.36 32.50
CA SER A 5 -118.39 42.79 32.77
C SER A 5 -119.73 43.46 33.09
N LEU A 6 -120.81 43.15 32.37
CA LEU A 6 -122.15 43.69 32.68
C LEU A 6 -122.64 43.26 34.07
N PHE A 7 -122.31 42.06 34.54
CA PHE A 7 -122.73 41.58 35.86
C PHE A 7 -121.98 42.29 37.00
N VAL A 8 -120.68 42.55 36.82
CA VAL A 8 -119.89 43.34 37.79
C VAL A 8 -120.34 44.81 37.80
N THR A 9 -120.72 45.38 36.65
CA THR A 9 -121.27 46.74 36.60
C THR A 9 -122.66 46.83 37.26
N ILE A 10 -123.53 45.83 37.09
CA ILE A 10 -124.84 45.78 37.78
C ILE A 10 -124.67 45.61 39.29
N ILE A 11 -123.74 44.76 39.75
CA ILE A 11 -123.46 44.59 41.19
C ILE A 11 -122.85 45.86 41.78
N ASN A 12 -121.91 46.53 41.08
CA ASN A 12 -121.38 47.82 41.53
C ASN A 12 -122.46 48.92 41.51
N TYR A 13 -123.37 48.92 40.54
CA TYR A 13 -124.48 49.88 40.51
C TYR A 13 -125.44 49.63 41.69
N ILE A 14 -125.77 48.37 41.99
CA ILE A 14 -126.58 48.00 43.16
C ILE A 14 -125.87 48.38 44.47
N PHE A 15 -124.56 48.12 44.60
CA PHE A 15 -123.79 48.43 45.81
C PHE A 15 -123.62 49.94 46.04
N VAL A 16 -123.43 50.71 44.97
CA VAL A 16 -123.37 52.18 45.03
C VAL A 16 -124.75 52.78 45.32
N THR A 17 -125.82 52.23 44.73
CA THR A 17 -127.19 52.72 44.97
C THR A 17 -127.68 52.38 46.39
N LEU A 18 -127.27 51.24 46.96
CA LEU A 18 -127.53 50.88 48.37
C LEU A 18 -126.71 51.73 49.35
N LYS A 19 -125.47 52.12 49.02
CA LYS A 19 -124.67 53.04 49.85
C LYS A 19 -125.23 54.46 49.90
N ASN A 20 -126.00 54.89 48.88
CA ASN A 20 -126.60 56.22 48.85
C ASN A 20 -127.97 56.31 49.53
N ASN A 21 -128.55 55.19 49.98
CA ASN A 21 -129.81 55.14 50.76
C ASN A 21 -129.55 54.86 52.25
N VAL A 22 -128.56 55.54 52.83
CA VAL A 22 -128.41 55.61 54.29
C VAL A 22 -129.52 56.50 54.83
N ARG A 23 -130.56 55.88 55.39
CA ARG A 23 -131.50 56.52 56.32
C ARG A 23 -130.68 57.25 57.38
N LYS A 24 -130.64 58.59 57.30
CA LYS A 24 -130.18 59.44 58.41
C LYS A 24 -131.21 59.31 59.53
N TYR A 25 -130.88 58.54 60.56
CA TYR A 25 -131.64 58.52 61.82
C TYR A 25 -131.47 59.87 62.55
N PRO A 26 -132.54 60.44 63.14
CA PRO A 26 -132.54 61.75 63.79
C PRO A 26 -131.71 61.78 65.10
N GLU A 27 -131.22 62.96 65.48
CA GLU A 27 -130.18 63.18 66.51
C GLU A 27 -130.53 62.78 67.96
N TRP A 28 -131.74 62.35 68.25
CA TRP A 28 -132.12 61.88 69.59
C TRP A 28 -131.76 60.42 69.87
N ASP A 29 -131.23 59.69 68.87
CA ASP A 29 -130.81 58.28 68.99
C ASP A 29 -129.28 58.10 68.90
N LYS A 30 -128.54 59.01 69.55
CA LYS A 30 -127.10 58.86 69.86
C LYS A 30 -126.94 58.62 71.36
N ALA A 31 -126.37 57.48 71.75
CA ALA A 31 -126.12 57.14 73.15
C ALA A 31 -125.22 58.19 73.85
N ARG A 32 -125.63 58.64 75.05
CA ARG A 32 -124.96 59.69 75.85
C ARG A 32 -123.60 59.19 76.37
N VAL A 33 -122.53 59.98 76.21
CA VAL A 33 -121.16 59.62 76.64
C VAL A 33 -121.03 59.77 78.18
N CYS A 34 -120.89 58.65 78.86
CA CYS A 34 -120.64 58.45 80.28
C CYS A 34 -119.30 57.69 80.47
N PRO A 35 -118.54 57.86 81.57
CA PRO A 35 -117.29 57.11 81.79
C PRO A 35 -117.45 55.59 81.67
N ALA A 36 -118.63 55.06 82.01
CA ALA A 36 -118.98 53.66 81.78
C ALA A 36 -119.02 53.30 80.27
N THR A 37 -119.58 54.15 79.41
CA THR A 37 -119.56 53.96 77.95
C THR A 37 -118.19 54.17 77.33
N ASP A 38 -117.31 54.99 77.90
CA ASP A 38 -115.92 55.15 77.42
C ASP A 38 -115.03 53.98 77.81
N VAL A 39 -115.22 53.42 79.00
CA VAL A 39 -114.57 52.16 79.41
C VAL A 39 -115.08 50.99 78.54
N ILE A 40 -116.37 50.96 78.20
CA ILE A 40 -116.93 49.98 77.26
C ILE A 40 -116.36 50.17 75.85
N ARG A 41 -116.18 51.42 75.39
CA ARG A 41 -115.59 51.75 74.09
C ARG A 41 -114.12 51.38 74.02
N ALA A 42 -113.32 51.77 75.02
CA ALA A 42 -111.90 51.41 75.12
C ALA A 42 -111.70 49.89 75.28
N ARG A 43 -112.59 49.17 75.99
CA ARG A 43 -112.58 47.69 76.01
C ARG A 43 -112.93 47.09 74.66
N ARG A 44 -113.89 47.66 73.92
CA ARG A 44 -114.21 47.24 72.54
C ARG A 44 -113.06 47.53 71.58
N GLU A 45 -112.41 48.67 71.69
CA GLU A 45 -111.24 49.03 70.88
C GLU A 45 -110.03 48.18 71.23
N LEU A 46 -109.79 47.89 72.51
CA LEU A 46 -108.70 47.03 72.97
C LEU A 46 -108.93 45.58 72.53
N THR A 47 -110.17 45.07 72.62
CA THR A 47 -110.51 43.74 72.07
C THR A 47 -110.41 43.69 70.54
N GLN A 48 -110.83 44.75 69.83
CA GLN A 48 -110.62 44.85 68.38
C GLN A 48 -109.13 44.89 68.00
N VAL A 49 -108.32 45.66 68.72
CA VAL A 49 -106.86 45.73 68.49
C VAL A 49 -106.19 44.40 68.86
N GLU A 50 -106.61 43.74 69.93
CA GLU A 50 -106.12 42.40 70.30
C GLU A 50 -106.50 41.33 69.26
N GLU A 51 -107.72 41.39 68.71
CA GLU A 51 -108.14 40.53 67.59
C GLU A 51 -107.30 40.79 66.34
N ILE A 52 -107.11 42.05 65.95
CA ILE A 52 -106.25 42.44 64.81
C ILE A 52 -104.80 42.02 65.05
N LEU A 53 -104.28 42.18 66.28
CA LEU A 53 -102.93 41.79 66.64
C LEU A 53 -102.77 40.27 66.59
N LYS A 54 -103.79 39.52 67.01
CA LYS A 54 -103.83 38.06 66.93
C LYS A 54 -103.88 37.59 65.48
N GLU A 55 -104.69 38.22 64.63
CA GLU A 55 -104.73 38.00 63.18
C GLU A 55 -103.37 38.32 62.53
N LYS A 56 -102.74 39.45 62.87
CA LYS A 56 -101.43 39.82 62.32
C LYS A 56 -100.30 38.92 62.79
N ARG A 57 -100.34 38.44 64.03
CA ARG A 57 -99.40 37.41 64.52
C ARG A 57 -99.60 36.09 63.77
N ALA A 58 -100.86 35.68 63.55
CA ALA A 58 -101.17 34.49 62.75
C ALA A 58 -100.70 34.65 61.30
N GLU A 59 -100.94 35.79 60.66
CA GLU A 59 -100.43 36.11 59.32
C GLU A 59 -98.90 36.10 59.24
N GLN A 60 -98.21 36.70 60.24
CA GLN A 60 -96.75 36.70 60.29
C GLN A 60 -96.18 35.30 60.48
N GLU A 61 -96.84 34.46 61.26
CA GLU A 61 -96.44 33.07 61.45
C GLU A 61 -96.63 32.24 60.18
N ILE A 62 -97.73 32.46 59.45
CA ILE A 62 -97.94 31.87 58.11
C ILE A 62 -96.87 32.37 57.12
N LYS A 63 -96.58 33.68 57.09
CA LYS A 63 -95.55 34.26 56.22
C LYS A 63 -94.15 33.76 56.55
N ARG A 64 -93.80 33.61 57.83
CA ARG A 64 -92.50 33.03 58.24
C ARG A 64 -92.37 31.59 57.77
N LYS A 65 -93.40 30.76 57.98
CA LYS A 65 -93.42 29.38 57.46
C LYS A 65 -93.24 29.34 55.94
N TYR A 66 -93.96 30.20 55.21
CA TYR A 66 -93.80 30.31 53.75
C TYR A 66 -92.39 30.76 53.34
N MET A 67 -91.81 31.76 54.00
CA MET A 67 -90.46 32.21 53.71
C MET A 67 -89.41 31.15 54.04
N ASP A 68 -89.56 30.44 55.16
CA ASP A 68 -88.69 29.32 55.54
C ASP A 68 -88.78 28.19 54.51
N GLU A 69 -89.97 27.86 54.02
CA GLU A 69 -90.16 26.92 52.91
C GLU A 69 -89.46 27.37 51.63
N GLN A 70 -89.56 28.65 51.26
CA GLN A 70 -88.86 29.21 50.09
C GLN A 70 -87.33 29.19 50.28
N TRP A 71 -86.83 29.48 51.48
CA TRP A 71 -85.40 29.42 51.80
C TRP A 71 -84.87 27.99 51.75
N GLU A 72 -85.63 27.02 52.24
CA GLU A 72 -85.27 25.61 52.14
C GLU A 72 -85.29 25.12 50.69
N GLU A 73 -86.27 25.55 49.88
CA GLU A 73 -86.32 25.22 48.45
C GLU A 73 -85.13 25.83 47.69
N ALA A 74 -84.81 27.10 47.92
CA ALA A 74 -83.63 27.74 47.35
C ALA A 74 -82.32 27.03 47.75
N ARG A 75 -82.22 26.58 49.01
CA ARG A 75 -81.07 25.81 49.50
C ARG A 75 -80.97 24.43 48.83
N LYS A 76 -82.10 23.74 48.63
CA LYS A 76 -82.14 22.49 47.86
C LYS A 76 -81.69 22.69 46.41
N GLN A 77 -82.18 23.73 45.74
CA GLN A 77 -81.78 24.05 44.37
C GLN A 77 -80.30 24.41 44.27
N GLN A 78 -79.76 25.21 45.20
CA GLN A 78 -78.34 25.50 45.28
C GLN A 78 -77.49 24.23 45.46
N LEU A 79 -77.94 23.31 46.32
CA LEU A 79 -77.25 22.03 46.53
C LEU A 79 -77.29 21.16 45.26
N GLN A 80 -78.43 21.09 44.57
CA GLN A 80 -78.58 20.38 43.30
C GLN A 80 -77.68 20.96 42.20
N LEU A 81 -77.60 22.29 42.10
CA LEU A 81 -76.69 22.98 41.18
C LEU A 81 -75.23 22.66 41.50
N ARG A 82 -74.84 22.72 42.77
CA ARG A 82 -73.49 22.37 43.21
C ARG A 82 -73.14 20.91 42.88
N GLN A 83 -74.06 19.97 43.14
CA GLN A 83 -73.89 18.57 42.79
C GLN A 83 -73.80 18.38 41.27
N SER A 84 -74.62 19.09 40.49
CA SER A 84 -74.60 19.04 39.03
C SER A 84 -73.28 19.59 38.47
N PHE A 85 -72.74 20.66 39.07
CA PHE A 85 -71.46 21.22 38.67
C PHE A 85 -70.30 20.26 38.96
N VAL A 86 -70.32 19.57 40.11
CA VAL A 86 -69.34 18.53 40.41
C VAL A 86 -69.43 17.40 39.37
N LYS A 87 -70.64 16.90 39.08
CA LYS A 87 -70.84 15.87 38.04
C LYS A 87 -70.35 16.34 36.67
N PHE A 88 -70.66 17.58 36.27
CA PHE A 88 -70.21 18.15 35.00
C PHE A 88 -68.69 18.29 34.95
N ASN A 89 -68.05 18.76 36.01
CA ASN A 89 -66.59 18.87 36.10
C ASN A 89 -65.92 17.48 35.98
N THR A 90 -66.47 16.48 36.67
CA THR A 90 -66.01 15.08 36.53
C THR A 90 -66.17 14.58 35.11
N LEU A 91 -67.32 14.81 34.47
CA LEU A 91 -67.55 14.41 33.08
C LEU A 91 -66.59 15.11 32.11
N VAL A 92 -66.31 16.41 32.30
CA VAL A 92 -65.34 17.15 31.49
C VAL A 92 -63.95 16.57 31.65
N LYS A 93 -63.51 16.29 32.89
CA LYS A 93 -62.22 15.65 33.16
C LYS A 93 -62.11 14.28 32.49
N GLU A 94 -63.12 13.42 32.67
CA GLU A 94 -63.15 12.11 32.02
C GLU A 94 -63.15 12.20 30.49
N ASN A 95 -63.81 13.21 29.91
CA ASN A 95 -63.81 13.40 28.46
C ASN A 95 -62.43 13.83 27.95
N VAL A 96 -61.78 14.75 28.66
CA VAL A 96 -60.40 15.18 28.35
C VAL A 96 -59.45 13.99 28.46
N GLU A 97 -59.51 13.21 29.55
CA GLU A 97 -58.69 12.00 29.72
C GLU A 97 -58.97 10.93 28.65
N LYS A 98 -60.23 10.80 28.18
CA LYS A 98 -60.58 9.91 27.06
C LYS A 98 -59.99 10.41 25.75
N ARG A 99 -60.03 11.73 25.50
CA ARG A 99 -59.43 12.35 24.30
C ARG A 99 -57.91 12.21 24.32
N GLU A 100 -57.25 12.57 25.41
CA GLU A 100 -55.79 12.43 25.55
C GLU A 100 -55.34 10.97 25.37
N ARG A 101 -56.05 10.00 25.95
CA ARG A 101 -55.75 8.58 25.73
C ARG A 101 -55.97 8.16 24.27
N ALA A 102 -56.99 8.67 23.61
CA ALA A 102 -57.24 8.38 22.20
C ALA A 102 -56.15 9.00 21.31
N GLU A 103 -55.78 10.25 21.55
CA GLU A 103 -54.70 10.95 20.85
C GLU A 103 -53.36 10.25 21.04
N GLN A 104 -53.03 9.84 22.26
CA GLN A 104 -51.81 9.09 22.54
C GLN A 104 -51.79 7.74 21.81
N LYS A 105 -52.91 7.01 21.79
CA LYS A 105 -53.02 5.76 21.02
C LYS A 105 -52.88 5.98 19.51
N ILE A 106 -53.45 7.05 18.97
CA ILE A 106 -53.30 7.41 17.56
C ILE A 106 -51.84 7.72 17.24
N LYS A 107 -51.16 8.46 18.12
CA LYS A 107 -49.74 8.78 17.96
C LYS A 107 -48.88 7.53 17.98
N GLU A 108 -49.06 6.65 18.97
CA GLU A 108 -48.34 5.38 19.06
C GLU A 108 -48.57 4.49 17.83
N GLU A 109 -49.81 4.43 17.34
CA GLU A 109 -50.13 3.68 16.12
C GLU A 109 -49.48 4.28 14.87
N ASN A 110 -49.49 5.60 14.72
CA ASN A 110 -48.82 6.28 13.62
C ASN A 110 -47.30 6.04 13.66
N GLU A 111 -46.68 6.08 14.83
CA GLU A 111 -45.25 5.78 15.00
C GLU A 111 -44.95 4.31 14.66
N ARG A 112 -45.81 3.36 15.03
CA ARG A 112 -45.68 1.95 14.62
C ARG A 112 -45.82 1.77 13.11
N GLN A 113 -46.82 2.41 12.51
CA GLN A 113 -47.03 2.35 11.06
C GLN A 113 -45.85 2.91 10.28
N GLU A 114 -45.24 4.00 10.75
CA GLU A 114 -44.06 4.57 10.11
C GLU A 114 -42.86 3.62 10.17
N LYS A 115 -42.61 2.99 11.33
CA LYS A 115 -41.57 1.97 11.46
C LYS A 115 -41.80 0.80 10.50
N TYR A 116 -43.02 0.28 10.44
CA TYR A 116 -43.35 -0.82 9.51
C TYR A 116 -43.22 -0.41 8.04
N LYS A 117 -43.57 0.83 7.69
CA LYS A 117 -43.37 1.34 6.32
C LYS A 117 -41.88 1.37 5.94
N GLN A 118 -41.03 1.86 6.85
CA GLN A 118 -39.58 1.89 6.63
C GLN A 118 -39.02 0.47 6.49
N GLU A 119 -39.42 -0.45 7.37
CA GLU A 119 -39.03 -1.87 7.26
C GLU A 119 -39.49 -2.51 5.95
N ILE A 120 -40.71 -2.23 5.49
CA ILE A 120 -41.23 -2.71 4.21
C ILE A 120 -40.38 -2.15 3.07
N GLU A 121 -40.07 -0.85 3.07
CA GLU A 121 -39.26 -0.23 2.02
C GLU A 121 -37.85 -0.83 1.96
N GLU A 122 -37.20 -1.03 3.11
CA GLU A 122 -35.90 -1.70 3.19
C GLU A 122 -35.94 -3.13 2.64
N LEU A 123 -36.97 -3.90 3.02
CA LEU A 123 -37.15 -5.27 2.55
C LEU A 123 -37.43 -5.31 1.04
N GLU A 124 -38.23 -4.38 0.51
CA GLU A 124 -38.48 -4.25 -0.92
C GLU A 124 -37.21 -3.90 -1.70
N GLN A 125 -36.36 -3.03 -1.18
CA GLN A 125 -35.06 -2.71 -1.79
C GLN A 125 -34.14 -3.93 -1.80
N LYS A 126 -34.06 -4.68 -0.69
CA LYS A 126 -33.30 -5.94 -0.62
C LYS A 126 -33.82 -6.98 -1.61
N LEU A 127 -35.15 -7.11 -1.73
CA LEU A 127 -35.78 -8.02 -2.70
C LEU A 127 -35.46 -7.62 -4.14
N ARG A 128 -35.49 -6.32 -4.46
CA ARG A 128 -35.09 -5.81 -5.78
C ARG A 128 -33.63 -6.14 -6.09
N TYR A 129 -32.73 -5.87 -5.15
CA TYR A 129 -31.31 -6.19 -5.31
C TYR A 129 -31.08 -7.69 -5.57
N MET A 130 -31.67 -8.56 -4.74
CA MET A 130 -31.52 -10.02 -4.90
C MET A 130 -32.12 -10.51 -6.21
N ARG A 131 -33.21 -9.90 -6.67
CA ARG A 131 -33.84 -10.17 -7.96
C ARG A 131 -32.89 -9.82 -9.11
N ASP A 132 -32.26 -8.64 -9.07
CA ASP A 132 -31.30 -8.22 -10.09
C ASP A 132 -30.07 -9.13 -10.13
N VAL A 133 -29.55 -9.54 -8.96
CA VAL A 133 -28.43 -10.48 -8.86
C VAL A 133 -28.81 -11.82 -9.48
N ARG A 134 -29.97 -12.37 -9.12
CA ARG A 134 -30.49 -13.60 -9.71
C ARG A 134 -30.63 -13.48 -11.23
N ASP A 135 -31.19 -12.39 -11.73
CA ASP A 135 -31.41 -12.20 -13.17
C ASP A 135 -30.08 -12.02 -13.93
N LYS A 136 -29.04 -11.46 -13.29
CA LYS A 136 -27.66 -11.44 -13.83
C LYS A 136 -27.05 -12.84 -13.84
N MET A 137 -27.14 -13.59 -12.74
CA MET A 137 -26.63 -14.96 -12.65
C MET A 137 -27.31 -15.87 -13.66
N GLN A 138 -28.63 -15.74 -13.84
CA GLN A 138 -29.39 -16.51 -14.82
C GLN A 138 -28.98 -16.18 -16.26
N ARG A 139 -28.68 -14.91 -16.57
CA ARG A 139 -28.07 -14.53 -17.85
C ARG A 139 -26.73 -15.21 -18.06
N TYR A 140 -25.83 -15.15 -17.08
CA TYR A 140 -24.53 -15.83 -17.17
C TYR A 140 -24.68 -17.34 -17.35
N VAL A 141 -25.53 -18.00 -16.56
CA VAL A 141 -25.81 -19.43 -16.74
C VAL A 141 -26.32 -19.73 -18.15
N GLY A 142 -27.20 -18.88 -18.69
CA GLY A 142 -27.66 -18.99 -20.08
C GLY A 142 -26.53 -18.85 -21.10
N GLU A 143 -25.66 -17.85 -20.94
CA GLU A 143 -24.49 -17.62 -21.82
C GLU A 143 -23.49 -18.77 -21.75
N TYR A 144 -23.20 -19.29 -20.55
CA TYR A 144 -22.22 -20.36 -20.34
C TYR A 144 -22.76 -21.75 -20.68
N ARG A 145 -24.09 -21.92 -20.75
CA ARG A 145 -24.73 -23.20 -21.12
C ARG A 145 -24.23 -23.77 -22.44
N LYS A 146 -23.86 -22.90 -23.40
CA LYS A 146 -23.27 -23.34 -24.69
C LYS A 146 -21.95 -24.11 -24.50
N TYR A 147 -21.13 -23.71 -23.53
CA TYR A 147 -19.87 -24.37 -23.23
C TYR A 147 -20.10 -25.67 -22.45
N GLN A 148 -21.05 -25.69 -21.51
CA GLN A 148 -21.46 -26.92 -20.85
C GLN A 148 -21.96 -27.95 -21.87
N ASN A 149 -22.89 -27.57 -22.77
CA ASN A 149 -23.38 -28.45 -23.83
C ASN A 149 -22.28 -28.92 -24.80
N TYR A 150 -21.22 -28.13 -24.97
CA TYR A 150 -20.06 -28.53 -25.75
C TYR A 150 -19.23 -29.58 -25.00
N LEU A 151 -18.92 -29.34 -23.73
CA LEU A 151 -18.16 -30.28 -22.90
C LEU A 151 -18.93 -31.58 -22.68
N ASP A 152 -20.24 -31.54 -22.49
CA ASP A 152 -21.10 -32.72 -22.44
C ASP A 152 -21.03 -33.51 -23.75
N ARG A 153 -21.02 -32.84 -24.92
CA ARG A 153 -20.81 -33.52 -26.21
C ARG A 153 -19.44 -34.18 -26.30
N VAL A 154 -18.38 -33.49 -25.89
CA VAL A 154 -17.01 -34.04 -25.87
C VAL A 154 -16.91 -35.27 -24.97
N VAL A 155 -17.55 -35.26 -23.79
CA VAL A 155 -17.61 -36.41 -22.89
C VAL A 155 -18.31 -37.59 -23.57
N ASN A 156 -19.46 -37.34 -24.21
CA ASN A 156 -20.25 -38.38 -24.89
C ASN A 156 -19.59 -38.94 -26.16
N GLU A 157 -18.85 -38.12 -26.92
CA GLU A 157 -18.23 -38.53 -28.19
C GLU A 157 -16.88 -39.22 -27.97
N THR A 158 -16.09 -38.74 -27.02
CA THR A 158 -14.70 -39.22 -26.83
C THR A 158 -14.64 -40.46 -25.94
N ASN A 159 -15.61 -40.68 -25.04
CA ASN A 159 -15.62 -41.76 -24.02
C ASN A 159 -14.34 -41.87 -23.13
N GLU A 160 -13.35 -41.00 -23.32
CA GLU A 160 -12.11 -40.91 -22.53
C GLU A 160 -12.35 -40.28 -21.14
N PHE A 161 -13.43 -39.53 -20.99
CA PHE A 161 -13.79 -38.84 -19.75
C PHE A 161 -15.18 -39.27 -19.29
N GLN A 162 -15.35 -39.50 -17.99
CA GLN A 162 -16.62 -39.88 -17.37
C GLN A 162 -17.47 -38.65 -17.01
N SER A 163 -16.82 -37.51 -16.80
CA SER A 163 -17.46 -36.26 -16.39
C SER A 163 -16.68 -35.06 -16.88
N ILE A 164 -17.38 -33.93 -17.06
CA ILE A 164 -16.76 -32.63 -17.33
C ILE A 164 -15.68 -32.30 -16.27
N ASN A 165 -15.91 -32.67 -15.01
CA ASN A 165 -14.93 -32.42 -13.94
C ASN A 165 -13.61 -33.17 -14.17
N GLU A 166 -13.63 -34.34 -14.81
CA GLU A 166 -12.43 -35.09 -15.14
C GLU A 166 -11.59 -34.38 -16.20
N ILE A 167 -12.26 -33.73 -17.17
CA ILE A 167 -11.59 -32.86 -18.16
C ILE A 167 -10.89 -31.70 -17.45
N PHE A 168 -11.54 -31.06 -16.48
CA PHE A 168 -10.93 -29.98 -15.71
C PHE A 168 -9.74 -30.47 -14.88
N ASN A 169 -9.87 -31.57 -14.15
CA ASN A 169 -8.75 -32.14 -13.39
C ASN A 169 -7.57 -32.51 -14.30
N ARG A 170 -7.85 -33.08 -15.48
CA ARG A 170 -6.82 -33.38 -16.48
C ARG A 170 -6.16 -32.12 -17.02
N TYR A 171 -6.94 -31.07 -17.27
CA TYR A 171 -6.41 -29.78 -17.71
C TYR A 171 -5.55 -29.14 -16.61
N GLU A 172 -6.01 -29.10 -15.37
CA GLU A 172 -5.27 -28.56 -14.23
C GLU A 172 -3.94 -29.30 -14.04
N THR A 173 -3.96 -30.63 -13.99
CA THR A 173 -2.72 -31.43 -13.90
C THR A 173 -1.78 -31.19 -15.08
N LEU A 174 -2.30 -30.98 -16.29
CA LEU A 174 -1.48 -30.66 -17.46
C LEU A 174 -0.89 -29.25 -17.38
N VAL A 175 -1.65 -28.27 -16.88
CA VAL A 175 -1.18 -26.90 -16.67
C VAL A 175 -0.09 -26.88 -15.59
N GLU A 176 -0.29 -27.58 -14.48
CA GLU A 176 0.72 -27.74 -13.43
C GLU A 176 1.97 -28.43 -13.96
N ALA A 177 1.82 -29.53 -14.73
CA ALA A 177 2.95 -30.20 -15.35
C ALA A 177 3.69 -29.31 -16.35
N ARG A 178 2.96 -28.51 -17.14
CA ARG A 178 3.55 -27.53 -18.06
C ARG A 178 4.33 -26.46 -17.31
N GLN A 179 3.78 -25.94 -16.21
CA GLN A 179 4.46 -24.93 -15.40
C GLN A 179 5.74 -25.51 -14.79
N ALA A 180 5.66 -26.70 -14.19
CA ALA A 180 6.81 -27.38 -13.62
C ALA A 180 7.90 -27.67 -14.66
N LEU A 181 7.52 -28.05 -15.88
CA LEU A 181 8.45 -28.27 -16.98
C LEU A 181 9.09 -26.96 -17.46
N SER A 182 8.32 -25.87 -17.53
CA SER A 182 8.85 -24.54 -17.85
C SER A 182 9.88 -24.10 -16.82
N ASP A 183 9.55 -24.21 -15.52
CA ASP A 183 10.45 -23.85 -14.43
C ASP A 183 11.72 -24.71 -14.43
N HIS A 184 11.60 -25.98 -14.82
CA HIS A 184 12.75 -26.87 -14.98
C HIS A 184 13.61 -26.49 -16.18
N GLN A 185 12.99 -26.12 -17.31
CA GLN A 185 13.69 -25.65 -18.49
C GLN A 185 14.45 -24.35 -18.21
N ASP A 186 13.84 -23.39 -17.52
CA ASP A 186 14.47 -22.12 -17.16
C ASP A 186 15.66 -22.35 -16.23
N ARG A 187 15.52 -23.23 -15.23
CA ARG A 187 16.64 -23.65 -14.37
C ARG A 187 17.78 -24.29 -15.15
N ASN A 188 17.47 -25.15 -16.12
CA ASN A 188 18.48 -25.77 -16.97
C ASN A 188 19.21 -24.75 -17.85
N LEU A 189 18.47 -23.79 -18.42
CA LEU A 189 19.06 -22.71 -19.22
C LEU A 189 19.98 -21.83 -18.37
N GLN A 190 19.55 -21.48 -17.16
CA GLN A 190 20.37 -20.73 -16.21
C GLN A 190 21.65 -21.50 -15.84
N MET A 191 21.54 -22.81 -15.56
CA MET A 191 22.71 -23.65 -15.31
C MET A 191 23.66 -23.71 -16.53
N LEU A 192 23.12 -23.77 -17.74
CA LEU A 192 23.94 -23.76 -18.96
C LEU A 192 24.64 -22.42 -19.17
N GLU A 193 23.97 -21.31 -18.86
CA GLU A 193 24.55 -19.97 -18.90
C GLU A 193 25.67 -19.83 -17.86
N ASP A 194 25.43 -20.25 -16.61
CA ASP A 194 26.44 -20.27 -15.55
C ASP A 194 27.66 -21.11 -15.94
N LYS A 195 27.44 -22.29 -16.52
CA LYS A 195 28.55 -23.13 -17.01
C LYS A 195 29.26 -22.53 -18.23
N GLY A 196 28.52 -21.86 -19.12
CA GLY A 196 29.08 -21.13 -20.25
C GLY A 196 29.99 -19.98 -19.80
N THR A 197 29.55 -19.21 -18.80
CA THR A 197 30.35 -18.11 -18.23
C THR A 197 31.58 -18.65 -17.50
N GLU A 198 31.46 -19.76 -16.75
CA GLU A 198 32.59 -20.42 -16.10
C GLU A 198 33.64 -20.88 -17.12
N ILE A 199 33.23 -21.52 -18.21
CA ILE A 199 34.12 -21.94 -19.30
C ILE A 199 34.80 -20.74 -19.95
N HIS A 200 34.05 -19.66 -20.21
CA HIS A 200 34.60 -18.45 -20.80
C HIS A 200 35.67 -17.83 -19.91
N HIS A 201 35.39 -17.67 -18.62
CA HIS A 201 36.33 -17.15 -17.64
C HIS A 201 37.58 -18.04 -17.53
N LEU A 202 37.43 -19.37 -17.44
CA LEU A 202 38.56 -20.30 -17.42
C LEU A 202 39.41 -20.17 -18.69
N THR A 203 38.76 -20.04 -19.85
CA THR A 203 39.45 -19.87 -21.13
C THR A 203 40.25 -18.57 -21.14
N GLU A 204 39.66 -17.45 -20.70
CA GLU A 204 40.34 -16.16 -20.61
C GLU A 204 41.56 -16.21 -19.67
N VAL A 205 41.41 -16.80 -18.49
CA VAL A 205 42.53 -16.95 -17.55
C VAL A 205 43.65 -17.81 -18.18
N LYS A 206 43.30 -18.90 -18.85
CA LYS A 206 44.28 -19.78 -19.50
C LYS A 206 44.96 -19.11 -20.69
N THR A 207 44.25 -18.33 -21.51
CA THR A 207 44.85 -17.59 -22.63
C THR A 207 45.80 -16.50 -22.13
N GLN A 208 45.44 -15.79 -21.05
CA GLN A 208 46.35 -14.84 -20.40
C GLN A 208 47.64 -15.52 -19.90
N VAL A 209 47.52 -16.69 -19.26
CA VAL A 209 48.69 -17.47 -18.81
C VAL A 209 49.55 -17.92 -20.00
N LEU A 210 48.94 -18.45 -21.07
CA LEU A 210 49.65 -18.84 -22.29
C LEU A 210 50.36 -17.66 -22.94
N MET A 211 49.74 -16.49 -23.00
CA MET A 211 50.38 -15.26 -23.48
C MET A 211 51.58 -14.89 -22.62
N GLY A 212 51.47 -14.98 -21.30
CA GLY A 212 52.56 -14.76 -20.37
C GLY A 212 53.73 -15.74 -20.56
N LEU A 213 53.44 -17.03 -20.79
CA LEU A 213 54.44 -18.04 -21.10
C LEU A 213 55.09 -17.82 -22.47
N ASN A 214 54.31 -17.46 -23.50
CA ASN A 214 54.83 -17.18 -24.83
C ASN A 214 55.77 -15.96 -24.83
N ASN A 215 55.42 -14.92 -24.05
CA ASN A 215 56.30 -13.77 -23.86
C ASN A 215 57.63 -14.18 -23.18
N LYS A 216 57.58 -15.04 -22.15
CA LYS A 216 58.80 -15.58 -21.52
C LYS A 216 59.62 -16.42 -22.50
N LEU A 217 58.97 -17.27 -23.30
CA LEU A 217 59.61 -18.08 -24.33
C LEU A 217 60.34 -17.19 -25.35
N ALA A 218 59.67 -16.17 -25.87
CA ALA A 218 60.26 -15.21 -26.80
C ALA A 218 61.46 -14.47 -26.18
N GLN A 219 61.37 -14.07 -24.90
CA GLN A 219 62.49 -13.46 -24.19
C GLN A 219 63.68 -14.41 -24.04
N LEU A 220 63.43 -15.68 -23.69
CA LEU A 220 64.48 -16.69 -23.58
C LEU A 220 65.12 -16.99 -24.93
N GLN A 221 64.33 -17.14 -25.99
CA GLN A 221 64.82 -17.36 -27.34
C GLN A 221 65.71 -16.18 -27.79
N ALA A 222 65.27 -14.94 -27.59
CA ALA A 222 66.06 -13.77 -27.91
C ALA A 222 67.37 -13.67 -27.09
N ARG A 223 67.39 -14.19 -25.86
CA ARG A 223 68.63 -14.29 -25.06
C ARG A 223 69.55 -15.39 -25.59
N TYR A 224 69.01 -16.54 -25.95
CA TYR A 224 69.74 -17.65 -26.55
C TYR A 224 70.38 -17.23 -27.88
N ASP A 225 69.62 -16.62 -28.78
CA ASP A 225 70.11 -16.16 -30.08
C ASP A 225 71.23 -15.12 -29.92
N ARG A 226 71.10 -14.23 -28.94
CA ARG A 226 72.17 -13.27 -28.58
C ARG A 226 73.43 -13.97 -28.08
N ALA A 227 73.30 -14.94 -27.18
CA ALA A 227 74.44 -15.70 -26.66
C ALA A 227 75.11 -16.52 -27.78
N LYS A 228 74.33 -17.19 -28.63
CA LYS A 228 74.83 -17.95 -29.78
C LYS A 228 75.53 -17.06 -30.81
N ALA A 229 75.00 -15.86 -31.07
CA ALA A 229 75.66 -14.89 -31.93
C ALA A 229 77.00 -14.41 -31.34
N GLN A 230 77.10 -14.29 -30.00
CA GLN A 230 78.38 -13.97 -29.33
C GLN A 230 79.36 -15.14 -29.40
N GLU A 231 78.90 -16.36 -29.17
CA GLU A 231 79.71 -17.58 -29.29
C GLU A 231 80.35 -17.68 -30.68
N LEU A 232 79.55 -17.58 -31.74
CA LEU A 232 80.03 -17.67 -33.13
C LEU A 232 81.04 -16.56 -33.47
N LYS A 233 80.85 -15.34 -32.93
CA LYS A 233 81.83 -14.25 -33.06
C LYS A 233 83.16 -14.63 -32.42
N TRP A 234 83.14 -15.14 -31.19
CA TRP A 234 84.36 -15.53 -30.47
C TRP A 234 85.04 -16.74 -31.12
N GLU A 235 84.27 -17.73 -31.58
CA GLU A 235 84.80 -18.88 -32.32
C GLU A 235 85.52 -18.45 -33.61
N THR A 236 84.94 -17.49 -34.34
CA THR A 236 85.56 -16.91 -35.53
C THR A 236 86.88 -16.20 -35.19
N ILE A 237 86.89 -15.40 -34.13
CA ILE A 237 88.10 -14.70 -33.67
C ILE A 237 89.18 -15.70 -33.26
N VAL A 238 88.84 -16.70 -32.46
CA VAL A 238 89.76 -17.76 -32.01
C VAL A 238 90.30 -18.55 -33.21
N SER A 239 89.46 -18.88 -34.19
CA SER A 239 89.88 -19.58 -35.40
C SER A 239 90.91 -18.77 -36.20
N LYS A 240 90.67 -17.45 -36.38
CA LYS A 240 91.63 -16.54 -37.02
C LYS A 240 92.95 -16.45 -36.26
N ILE A 241 92.89 -16.39 -34.93
CA ILE A 241 94.10 -16.40 -34.09
C ILE A 241 94.86 -17.71 -34.27
N LYS A 242 94.17 -18.86 -34.27
CA LYS A 242 94.79 -20.18 -34.50
C LYS A 242 95.43 -20.28 -35.87
N GLU A 243 94.76 -19.83 -36.93
CA GLU A 243 95.30 -19.80 -38.30
C GLU A 243 96.54 -18.90 -38.39
N THR A 244 96.47 -17.70 -37.81
CA THR A 244 97.60 -16.77 -37.75
C THR A 244 98.76 -17.36 -36.95
N ALA A 245 98.49 -18.02 -35.83
CA ALA A 245 99.51 -18.69 -35.03
C ALA A 245 100.15 -19.86 -35.79
N ALA A 246 99.35 -20.66 -36.50
CA ALA A 246 99.85 -21.78 -37.30
C ALA A 246 100.73 -21.31 -38.46
N THR A 247 100.32 -20.26 -39.19
CA THR A 247 101.14 -19.65 -40.27
C THR A 247 102.45 -19.08 -39.72
N LYS A 248 102.40 -18.32 -38.62
CA LYS A 248 103.61 -17.79 -37.96
C LYS A 248 104.52 -18.90 -37.43
N ASN A 249 103.96 -19.97 -36.88
CA ASN A 249 104.74 -21.12 -36.42
C ASN A 249 105.38 -21.88 -37.58
N LEU A 250 104.69 -22.00 -38.72
CA LEU A 250 105.25 -22.59 -39.94
C LEU A 250 106.41 -21.75 -40.48
N GLU A 251 106.22 -20.43 -40.61
CA GLU A 251 107.28 -19.49 -41.01
C GLU A 251 108.50 -19.63 -40.10
N LEU A 252 108.27 -19.63 -38.78
CA LEU A 252 109.33 -19.82 -37.78
C LEU A 252 110.04 -21.16 -37.96
N THR A 253 109.30 -22.25 -38.15
CA THR A 253 109.87 -23.60 -38.37
C THR A 253 110.70 -23.66 -39.65
N GLN A 254 110.22 -23.07 -40.75
CA GLN A 254 110.95 -22.97 -42.01
C GLN A 254 112.23 -22.15 -41.86
N VAL A 255 112.19 -21.00 -41.18
CA VAL A 255 113.37 -20.19 -40.90
C VAL A 255 114.38 -20.99 -40.09
N LYS A 256 113.95 -21.69 -39.04
CA LYS A 256 114.83 -22.57 -38.24
C LYS A 256 115.47 -23.67 -39.10
N ALA A 257 114.69 -24.34 -39.95
CA ALA A 257 115.19 -25.38 -40.84
C ALA A 257 116.19 -24.83 -41.88
N CYS A 258 115.93 -23.65 -42.46
CA CYS A 258 116.85 -22.97 -43.37
C CYS A 258 118.16 -22.60 -42.67
N CYS A 259 118.11 -22.06 -41.45
CA CYS A 259 119.29 -21.78 -40.64
C CYS A 259 120.10 -23.06 -40.40
N TRP A 260 119.43 -24.13 -39.99
CA TRP A 260 120.07 -25.43 -39.78
C TRP A 260 120.74 -25.96 -41.05
N ASN A 261 120.04 -25.93 -42.19
CA ASN A 261 120.57 -26.38 -43.47
C ASN A 261 121.80 -25.58 -43.91
N ILE A 262 121.78 -24.25 -43.77
CA ILE A 262 122.92 -23.39 -44.11
C ILE A 262 124.10 -23.69 -43.17
N TYR A 263 123.85 -23.84 -41.86
CA TYR A 263 124.88 -24.21 -40.89
C TYR A 263 125.52 -25.56 -41.24
N GLN A 264 124.71 -26.59 -41.52
CA GLN A 264 125.20 -27.90 -41.95
C GLN A 264 126.02 -27.82 -43.24
N GLN A 265 125.58 -27.04 -44.24
CA GLN A 265 126.36 -26.86 -45.47
C GLN A 265 127.70 -26.18 -45.22
N ILE A 266 127.74 -25.18 -44.32
CA ILE A 266 128.99 -24.52 -43.92
C ILE A 266 129.92 -25.51 -43.20
N CYS A 267 129.40 -26.31 -42.26
CA CYS A 267 130.17 -27.34 -41.58
C CYS A 267 130.75 -28.36 -42.57
N LYS A 268 129.94 -28.83 -43.54
CA LYS A 268 130.40 -29.73 -44.61
C LYS A 268 131.49 -29.11 -45.48
N ARG A 269 131.32 -27.86 -45.94
CA ARG A 269 132.29 -27.17 -46.82
C ARG A 269 133.61 -26.83 -46.13
N LYS A 270 133.59 -26.63 -44.80
CA LYS A 270 134.80 -26.35 -44.00
C LYS A 270 135.41 -27.62 -43.39
N GLU A 271 134.82 -28.80 -43.62
CA GLU A 271 135.20 -30.08 -43.00
C GLU A 271 135.24 -30.04 -41.45
N ILE A 272 134.33 -29.27 -40.84
CA ILE A 272 134.22 -29.15 -39.38
C ILE A 272 133.04 -30.02 -38.89
N PRO A 273 133.21 -30.84 -37.82
CA PRO A 273 132.11 -31.62 -37.27
C PRO A 273 131.00 -30.69 -36.74
N VAL A 274 129.74 -31.10 -36.95
CA VAL A 274 128.55 -30.37 -36.48
C VAL A 274 128.54 -30.42 -34.94
N LYS A 275 128.73 -29.27 -34.28
CA LYS A 275 128.83 -29.16 -32.80
C LYS A 275 127.61 -28.53 -32.13
N VAL A 276 126.82 -27.74 -32.87
CA VAL A 276 125.65 -27.04 -32.33
C VAL A 276 124.38 -27.89 -32.56
N SER A 277 123.50 -27.94 -31.56
CA SER A 277 122.22 -28.67 -31.64
C SER A 277 121.28 -28.06 -32.68
N SER A 278 120.38 -28.87 -33.24
CA SER A 278 119.34 -28.43 -34.18
C SER A 278 118.35 -27.43 -33.57
N GLU A 279 118.22 -27.40 -32.25
CA GLU A 279 117.25 -26.53 -31.53
C GLU A 279 117.82 -25.15 -31.17
N ASP A 280 119.15 -25.02 -31.11
CA ASP A 280 119.85 -23.77 -30.78
C ASP A 280 120.16 -22.95 -32.04
N VAL A 281 119.13 -22.27 -32.53
CA VAL A 281 119.16 -21.47 -33.77
C VAL A 281 120.05 -20.23 -33.62
N GLU A 282 120.17 -19.70 -32.40
CA GLU A 282 120.97 -18.51 -32.12
C GLU A 282 122.46 -18.79 -32.36
N GLN A 283 122.98 -19.89 -31.81
CA GLN A 283 124.37 -20.28 -32.04
C GLN A 283 124.63 -20.66 -33.50
N GLN A 284 123.67 -21.30 -34.18
CA GLN A 284 123.76 -21.58 -35.62
C GLN A 284 123.91 -20.29 -36.44
N LEU A 285 123.08 -19.28 -36.18
CA LEU A 285 123.13 -17.99 -36.86
C LEU A 285 124.43 -17.23 -36.60
N ILE A 286 124.99 -17.31 -35.38
CA ILE A 286 126.29 -16.72 -35.06
C ILE A 286 127.40 -17.35 -35.92
N HIS A 287 127.41 -18.68 -36.05
CA HIS A 287 128.37 -19.39 -36.91
C HIS A 287 128.20 -19.07 -38.40
N ILE A 288 126.96 -18.98 -38.89
CA ILE A 288 126.64 -18.56 -40.25
C ILE A 288 127.15 -17.13 -40.50
N LYS A 289 126.83 -16.19 -39.61
CA LYS A 289 127.27 -14.78 -39.68
C LYS A 289 128.79 -14.68 -39.72
N ARG A 290 129.49 -15.38 -38.83
CA ARG A 290 130.96 -15.40 -38.79
C ARG A 290 131.55 -15.89 -40.11
N THR A 291 131.00 -16.96 -40.67
CA THR A 291 131.47 -17.53 -41.94
C THR A 291 131.18 -16.62 -43.13
N ILE A 292 130.01 -15.98 -43.20
CA ILE A 292 129.70 -14.99 -44.24
C ILE A 292 130.68 -13.81 -44.18
N LEU A 293 131.00 -13.32 -42.97
CA LEU A 293 131.98 -12.25 -42.78
C LEU A 293 133.39 -12.67 -43.22
N GLU A 294 133.80 -13.90 -42.93
CA GLU A 294 135.06 -14.47 -43.41
C GLU A 294 135.09 -14.57 -44.94
N LEU A 295 134.05 -15.13 -45.58
CA LEU A 295 133.95 -15.19 -47.05
C LEU A 295 133.96 -13.80 -47.68
N LYS A 296 133.28 -12.82 -47.08
CA LYS A 296 133.29 -11.43 -47.54
C LYS A 296 134.68 -10.82 -47.46
N ARG A 297 135.46 -11.12 -46.41
CA ARG A 297 136.88 -10.73 -46.31
C ARG A 297 137.70 -11.39 -47.42
N ILE A 298 137.55 -12.70 -47.62
CA ILE A 298 138.27 -13.46 -48.67
C ILE A 298 137.96 -12.89 -50.06
N ILE A 299 136.69 -12.66 -50.41
CA ILE A 299 136.29 -12.05 -51.69
C ILE A 299 136.86 -10.64 -51.84
N LYS A 300 136.90 -9.85 -50.76
CA LYS A 300 137.50 -8.50 -50.80
C LYS A 300 139.01 -8.58 -51.09
N THR A 301 139.71 -9.56 -50.51
CA THR A 301 141.13 -9.83 -50.78
C THR A 301 141.36 -10.34 -52.21
N VAL A 302 140.51 -11.25 -52.70
CA VAL A 302 140.57 -11.77 -54.08
C VAL A 302 140.26 -10.67 -55.10
N LYS A 303 139.25 -9.83 -54.88
CA LYS A 303 138.96 -8.66 -55.73
C LYS A 303 140.09 -7.63 -55.71
N LYS A 304 140.81 -7.51 -54.59
CA LYS A 304 142.02 -6.68 -54.50
C LYS A 304 143.14 -7.27 -55.37
N LYS A 305 143.40 -8.58 -55.29
CA LYS A 305 144.35 -9.30 -56.16
C LYS A 305 143.98 -9.25 -57.65
N VAL A 306 142.71 -9.41 -58.00
CA VAL A 306 142.25 -9.32 -59.41
C VAL A 306 142.32 -7.89 -59.95
N ARG A 307 142.19 -6.87 -59.10
CA ARG A 307 142.47 -5.47 -59.49
C ARG A 307 143.97 -5.22 -59.66
N GLU A 308 144.81 -5.90 -58.89
CA GLU A 308 146.27 -5.88 -59.04
C GLU A 308 146.72 -6.64 -60.33
N GLU A 309 146.02 -7.71 -60.74
CA GLU A 309 146.28 -8.45 -62.00
C GLU A 309 145.72 -7.77 -63.26
N LYS A 310 144.65 -6.96 -63.16
CA LYS A 310 144.13 -6.15 -64.30
C LYS A 310 144.84 -4.79 -64.46
N GLY A 311 145.87 -4.53 -63.65
CA GLY A 311 146.69 -3.32 -63.67
C GLY A 311 148.01 -3.45 -64.45
N LEU A 312 148.12 -4.39 -65.40
CA LEU A 312 149.28 -4.53 -66.28
C LEU A 312 148.86 -4.44 -67.77
N PRO A 313 149.00 -3.27 -68.40
CA PRO A 313 149.27 -3.11 -69.82
C PRO A 313 150.78 -3.20 -70.08
N GLN A 314 151.13 -3.76 -71.25
CA GLN A 314 152.11 -3.10 -72.12
C GLN A 314 151.58 -1.74 -72.54
#